data_AF-A0A2V8T7A9-F1
#
_entry.id   AF-A0A2V8T7A9-F1
#
_cell.length_a   1.000
_cell.length_b   1.000
_cell.length_c   1.000
_cell.angle_alpha   90.00
_cell.angle_beta   90.00
_cell.angle_gamma   90.00
#
_symmetry.space_group_name_H-M   'P 1'
#
loop_
_entity.id
_entity.type
_entity.pdbx_description
1 polymer ?
#
loop_
_entity_poly.entity_id
_entity_poly.type
_entity_poly.pdbx_seq_one_letter_code
_entity_poly.pdbx_strand_id
1 'polypeptide(L)'
;MLHIHNGDSTANTLREFGFSGEHLAFQEVLMEGPTPGGLSPEEWVRVRAKFLTEAYELKHEDCKKSLLIQEAALARFTKHDETVLWFEHDIFCQINLSSRGAIPG
;
A
#
# COMPACT_ATOMS: atom_id res chain seq x y z
N MET A 1 -11.64 8.65 9.35
CA MET A 1 -10.81 9.07 8.20
C MET A 1 -9.59 8.17 8.09
N LEU A 2 -9.30 7.71 6.88
CA LEU A 2 -8.08 6.99 6.51
C LEU A 2 -7.28 7.84 5.52
N HIS A 3 -5.98 8.02 5.77
CA HIS A 3 -5.06 8.67 4.86
C HIS A 3 -4.11 7.63 4.26
N ILE A 4 -4.13 7.46 2.94
CA ILE A 4 -3.21 6.59 2.21
C ILE A 4 -2.16 7.48 1.54
N HIS A 5 -0.89 7.22 1.83
CA HIS A 5 0.25 8.02 1.37
C HIS A 5 1.10 7.20 0.39
N ASN A 6 1.74 7.86 -0.58
CA ASN A 6 2.68 7.17 -1.49
C ASN A 6 3.91 6.55 -0.79
N GLY A 7 4.15 6.89 0.48
CA GLY A 7 5.27 6.38 1.26
C GLY A 7 5.35 7.00 2.66
N ASP A 8 6.37 6.60 3.41
CA ASP A 8 6.53 6.99 4.81
C ASP A 8 6.86 8.47 5.01
N SER A 9 7.53 9.11 4.04
CA SER A 9 7.89 10.52 4.17
C SER A 9 6.64 11.38 4.37
N THR A 10 5.69 11.31 3.43
CA THR A 10 4.41 12.04 3.52
C THR A 10 3.59 11.61 4.72
N ALA A 11 3.55 10.29 5.02
CA ALA A 11 2.81 9.77 6.16
C ALA A 11 3.33 10.32 7.50
N ASN A 12 4.64 10.32 7.70
CA ASN A 12 5.28 10.81 8.92
C ASN A 12 5.15 12.33 9.06
N THR A 13 5.37 13.08 7.98
CA THR A 13 5.18 14.54 7.99
C THR A 13 3.76 14.91 8.43
N LEU A 14 2.72 14.27 7.89
CA LEU A 14 1.35 14.59 8.29
C LEU A 14 1.00 14.13 9.72
N ARG A 15 1.59 13.04 10.21
CA ARG A 15 1.48 12.64 11.63
C ARG A 15 2.11 13.69 12.54
N GLU A 16 3.29 14.20 12.19
CA GLU A 16 4.01 15.23 12.95
C GLU A 16 3.23 16.55 13.00
N PHE A 17 2.54 16.92 11.91
CA PHE A 17 1.63 18.06 11.89
C PHE A 17 0.31 17.84 12.62
N GLY A 18 0.08 16.66 13.20
CA GLY A 18 -1.09 16.36 14.03
C GLY A 18 -2.38 16.13 13.23
N PHE A 19 -2.29 15.72 11.96
CA PHE A 19 -3.47 15.30 11.22
C PHE A 19 -4.10 14.07 11.89
N SER A 20 -5.41 14.13 12.12
CA SER A 20 -6.15 13.06 12.80
C SER A 20 -6.59 11.98 11.82
N GLY A 21 -6.49 10.71 12.23
CA GLY A 21 -7.00 9.58 11.45
C GLY A 21 -6.01 8.43 11.45
N GLU A 22 -6.35 7.38 10.69
CA GLU A 22 -5.40 6.29 10.41
C GLU A 22 -4.50 6.72 9.24
N HIS A 23 -3.18 6.51 9.36
CA HIS A 23 -2.22 6.84 8.31
C HIS A 23 -1.57 5.55 7.82
N LEU A 24 -1.75 5.24 6.54
CA LEU A 24 -1.16 4.10 5.86
C LEU A 24 -0.14 4.60 4.83
N ALA A 25 1.13 4.23 5.00
CA ALA A 25 2.12 4.38 3.94
C ALA A 25 1.99 3.20 2.97
N PHE A 26 1.73 3.48 1.70
CA PHE A 26 1.60 2.47 0.65
C PHE A 26 2.99 2.13 0.12
N GLN A 27 3.61 1.05 0.61
CA GLN A 27 5.03 0.72 0.39
C GLN A 27 5.27 -0.20 -0.81
N GLU A 28 4.48 -0.05 -1.87
CA GLU A 28 4.53 -0.94 -3.03
C GLU A 28 5.08 -0.24 -4.28
N VAL A 29 5.85 -1.00 -5.06
CA VAL A 29 6.39 -0.61 -6.36
C VAL A 29 5.70 -1.44 -7.44
N LEU A 30 4.43 -1.12 -7.71
CA LEU A 30 3.58 -1.94 -8.61
C LEU A 30 3.94 -1.79 -10.09
N MET A 31 4.78 -0.80 -10.42
CA MET A 31 5.40 -0.67 -11.73
C MET A 31 6.49 -1.73 -11.99
N GLU A 32 6.91 -2.45 -10.95
CA GLU A 32 7.93 -3.50 -11.03
C GLU A 32 7.45 -4.83 -10.47
N GLY A 33 7.99 -5.91 -11.05
CA GLY A 33 7.72 -7.28 -10.62
C GLY A 33 6.31 -7.76 -10.95
N PRO A 34 5.98 -9.00 -10.56
CA PRO A 34 4.68 -9.61 -10.86
C PRO A 34 3.55 -8.98 -10.03
N THR A 35 2.44 -8.65 -10.71
CA THR A 35 1.18 -8.15 -10.13
C THR A 35 -0.04 -8.94 -10.66
N PRO A 36 -0.07 -10.28 -10.50
CA PRO A 36 -1.16 -11.10 -11.02
C PRO A 36 -2.50 -10.77 -10.35
N GLY A 37 -3.54 -10.62 -11.17
CA GLY A 37 -4.91 -10.44 -10.68
C GLY A 37 -5.51 -11.75 -10.14
N GLY A 38 -6.57 -11.62 -9.33
CA GLY A 38 -7.36 -12.77 -8.85
C GLY A 38 -6.73 -13.57 -7.71
N LEU A 39 -5.66 -13.07 -7.08
CA LEU A 39 -5.04 -13.71 -5.92
C LEU A 39 -5.79 -13.36 -4.62
N SER A 40 -5.75 -14.30 -3.66
CA SER A 40 -6.09 -13.99 -2.26
C SER A 40 -5.09 -12.97 -1.67
N PRO A 41 -5.44 -12.25 -0.59
CA PRO A 41 -4.49 -11.36 0.09
C PRO A 41 -3.20 -12.08 0.52
N GLU A 42 -3.29 -13.33 1.00
CA GLU A 42 -2.12 -14.12 1.41
C GLU A 42 -1.25 -14.52 0.22
N GLU A 43 -1.88 -14.88 -0.90
CA GLU A 43 -1.19 -15.17 -2.16
C GLU A 43 -0.49 -13.93 -2.72
N TRP A 44 -1.17 -12.79 -2.69
CA TRP A 44 -0.65 -11.49 -3.08
C TRP A 44 0.59 -11.12 -2.26
N VAL A 45 0.48 -11.15 -0.92
CA VAL A 45 1.59 -10.88 0.00
C VAL A 45 2.78 -11.79 -0.29
N ARG A 46 2.55 -13.08 -0.55
CA ARG A 46 3.64 -14.02 -0.87
C ARG A 46 4.35 -13.66 -2.17
N VAL A 47 3.60 -13.34 -3.23
CA VAL A 47 4.19 -12.96 -4.53
C VAL A 47 5.00 -11.67 -4.39
N ARG A 48 4.42 -10.66 -3.74
CA ARG A 48 5.05 -9.35 -3.58
C ARG A 48 6.24 -9.38 -2.61
N ALA A 49 6.12 -10.02 -1.45
CA ALA A 49 7.22 -10.14 -0.50
C ALA A 49 8.44 -10.83 -1.12
N LYS A 50 8.22 -11.90 -1.92
CA LYS A 50 9.31 -12.56 -2.65
C LYS A 50 10.01 -11.59 -3.60
N PHE A 51 9.26 -10.92 -4.46
CA PHE A 51 9.83 -9.97 -5.42
C PHE A 51 10.60 -8.83 -4.73
N LEU A 52 9.99 -8.17 -3.73
CA LEU A 52 10.61 -7.03 -3.04
C LEU A 52 11.90 -7.42 -2.30
N THR A 53 11.92 -8.62 -1.71
CA THR A 53 13.12 -9.17 -1.05
C THR A 53 14.26 -9.36 -2.04
N GLU A 54 13.97 -9.97 -3.20
CA GLU A 54 14.97 -10.27 -4.23
C GLU A 54 15.46 -9.01 -4.96
N ALA A 55 14.55 -8.08 -5.29
CA ALA A 55 14.85 -6.89 -6.08
C ALA A 55 15.58 -5.78 -5.29
N TYR A 56 15.25 -5.64 -4.00
CA TYR A 56 15.74 -4.52 -3.17
C TYR A 56 16.60 -4.97 -1.97
N GLU A 57 17.00 -6.24 -1.93
CA GLU A 57 17.84 -6.83 -0.87
C GLU A 57 17.26 -6.64 0.55
N LEU A 58 15.94 -6.64 0.66
CA LEU A 58 15.21 -6.45 1.90
C LEU A 58 15.05 -7.75 2.69
N LYS A 59 14.71 -7.65 3.97
CA LYS A 59 14.36 -8.81 4.79
C LYS A 59 12.94 -9.27 4.45
N HIS A 60 12.81 -10.52 4.04
CA HIS A 60 11.52 -11.13 3.67
C HIS A 60 10.42 -10.96 4.72
N GLU A 61 10.74 -11.20 5.99
CA GLU A 61 9.74 -11.07 7.07
C GLU A 61 9.29 -9.63 7.29
N ASP A 62 10.16 -8.65 7.07
CA ASP A 62 9.81 -7.23 7.19
C ASP A 62 8.89 -6.81 6.03
N CYS A 63 9.22 -7.22 4.79
CA CYS A 63 8.36 -7.02 3.63
C CYS A 63 6.97 -7.65 3.85
N LYS A 64 6.94 -8.94 4.23
CA LYS A 64 5.71 -9.67 4.48
C LYS A 64 4.86 -9.01 5.57
N LYS A 65 5.48 -8.59 6.68
CA LYS A 65 4.78 -7.91 7.78
C LYS A 65 4.18 -6.58 7.32
N SER A 66 4.96 -5.76 6.61
CA SER A 66 4.49 -4.47 6.10
C SER A 66 3.31 -4.65 5.14
N LEU A 67 3.43 -5.60 4.21
CA LEU A 67 2.36 -5.92 3.25
C LEU A 67 1.09 -6.42 3.95
N LEU A 68 1.19 -7.29 4.97
CA LEU A 68 0.03 -7.72 5.73
C LEU A 68 -0.67 -6.57 6.47
N ILE A 69 0.10 -5.63 7.03
CA ILE A 69 -0.46 -4.43 7.67
C ILE A 69 -1.20 -3.58 6.63
N GLN A 70 -0.59 -3.38 5.46
CA GLN A 70 -1.20 -2.66 4.35
C GLN A 70 -2.48 -3.33 3.86
N GLU A 71 -2.46 -4.63 3.57
CA GLU A 71 -3.64 -5.40 3.14
C GLU A 71 -4.76 -5.33 4.17
N ALA A 72 -4.43 -5.44 5.46
CA ALA A 72 -5.42 -5.35 6.52
C ALA A 72 -6.04 -3.94 6.61
N ALA A 73 -5.25 -2.88 6.43
CA ALA A 73 -5.75 -1.50 6.41
C ALA A 73 -6.63 -1.25 5.18
N LEU A 74 -6.19 -1.68 4.00
CA LEU A 74 -6.97 -1.61 2.76
C LEU A 74 -8.28 -2.39 2.87
N ALA A 75 -8.31 -3.59 3.45
CA ALA A 75 -9.54 -4.35 3.65
C ALA A 75 -10.56 -3.68 4.59
N ARG A 76 -10.13 -2.69 5.39
CA ARG A 76 -10.99 -1.93 6.30
C ARG A 76 -11.35 -0.55 5.78
N PHE A 77 -10.97 -0.17 4.55
CA PHE A 77 -11.18 1.20 4.05
C PHE A 77 -12.65 1.65 4.13
N THR A 78 -13.60 0.74 3.88
CA THR A 78 -15.05 0.99 3.98
C THR A 78 -15.55 1.27 5.39
N LYS A 79 -14.74 1.00 6.44
CA LYS A 79 -15.07 1.32 7.83
C LYS A 79 -14.81 2.78 8.19
N HIS A 80 -14.22 3.56 7.29
CA HIS A 80 -13.97 4.98 7.50
C HIS A 80 -14.96 5.80 6.67
N ASP A 81 -15.50 6.88 7.27
CA ASP A 81 -16.42 7.80 6.57
C ASP A 81 -15.76 8.52 5.39
N GLU A 82 -14.43 8.64 5.41
CA GLU A 82 -13.64 9.31 4.40
C GLU A 82 -12.27 8.63 4.24
N THR A 83 -11.84 8.48 2.99
CA THR A 83 -10.48 8.05 2.62
C THR A 83 -9.82 9.11 1.75
N VAL A 84 -8.66 9.61 2.17
CA VAL A 84 -7.87 10.62 1.46
C VAL A 84 -6.64 9.96 0.85
N LEU A 85 -6.43 10.16 -0.45
CA LEU A 85 -5.32 9.59 -1.21
C LEU A 85 -4.27 10.68 -1.48
N TRP A 86 -3.10 10.57 -0.85
CA TRP A 86 -1.98 11.50 -0.98
C TRP A 86 -0.98 10.97 -2.01
N PHE A 87 -1.32 11.14 -3.29
CA PHE A 87 -0.51 10.71 -4.43
C PHE A 87 -0.09 11.90 -5.30
N GLU A 88 1.10 11.79 -5.87
CA GLU A 88 1.67 12.79 -6.76
C GLU A 88 1.28 12.52 -8.23
N HIS A 89 1.63 13.44 -9.12
CA HIS A 89 1.37 13.31 -10.56
C HIS A 89 2.52 12.62 -11.30
N ASP A 90 3.11 11.58 -10.70
CA ASP A 90 4.14 10.75 -11.31
C ASP A 90 3.63 9.34 -11.67
N ILE A 91 4.38 8.63 -12.50
CA ILE A 91 3.97 7.32 -13.01
C ILE A 91 3.85 6.26 -11.89
N PHE A 92 4.67 6.36 -10.86
CA PHE A 92 4.64 5.46 -9.72
C PHE A 92 3.30 5.58 -8.99
N CYS A 93 2.89 6.80 -8.72
CA CYS A 93 1.61 7.14 -8.11
C CYS A 93 0.43 6.73 -9.00
N GLN A 94 0.48 7.00 -10.30
CA GLN A 94 -0.61 6.62 -11.22
C GLN A 94 -0.77 5.11 -11.33
N ILE A 95 0.33 4.34 -11.32
CA ILE A 95 0.26 2.88 -11.30
C ILE A 95 -0.31 2.39 -9.97
N ASN A 96 0.14 2.92 -8.83
CA ASN A 96 -0.40 2.54 -7.53
C ASN A 96 -1.89 2.88 -7.38
N LEU A 97 -2.37 3.96 -8.00
CA LEU A 97 -3.79 4.35 -7.99
C LEU A 97 -4.66 3.50 -8.93
N SER A 98 -4.14 3.11 -10.09
CA SER A 98 -4.89 2.37 -11.13
C SER A 98 -4.83 0.85 -10.96
N SER A 99 -3.81 0.35 -10.27
CA SER A 99 -3.69 -1.06 -9.92
C SER A 99 -4.68 -1.41 -8.80
N ARG A 100 -5.24 -2.62 -8.86
CA ARG A 100 -6.36 -3.15 -8.04
C ARG A 100 -7.77 -2.79 -8.55
N GLY A 101 -8.01 -3.04 -9.83
CA GLY A 101 -9.36 -3.28 -10.35
C GLY A 101 -10.01 -4.53 -9.75
N ALA A 102 -10.47 -4.43 -8.50
CA ALA A 102 -11.49 -5.25 -7.85
C ALA A 102 -11.71 -4.70 -6.42
N ILE A 103 -12.14 -3.45 -6.31
CA ILE A 103 -12.95 -3.03 -5.16
C ILE A 103 -14.37 -3.46 -5.53
N PRO A 104 -14.92 -4.58 -5.01
CA PRO A 104 -16.34 -4.82 -5.15
C PRO A 104 -17.05 -3.68 -4.42
N GLY A 105 -17.94 -3.00 -5.13
CA GLY A 105 -18.95 -2.15 -4.50
C GLY A 105 -19.88 -2.95 -3.61
#